data_AF-A0A9P8L2F0-F1
#
_entry.id   AF-A0A9P8L2F0-F1
#
_cell.length_a   1.000
_cell.length_b   1.000
_cell.length_c   1.000
_cell.angle_alpha   90.00
_cell.angle_beta   90.00
_cell.angle_gamma   90.00
#
_symmetry.space_group_name_H-M   'P 1'
#
loop_
_entity.id
_entity.type
_entity.pdbx_description
1 polymer ?
#
loop_
_entity_poly.entity_id
_entity_poly.type
_entity_poly.pdbx_seq_one_letter_code
_entity_poly.pdbx_strand_id
1 'polypeptide(L)'
;MLTVPPMPTSFRPTATTAVQKQTAKPLLRRATISGTVRRRDEMDNDMDVEPDLANPNKRSKVAFDPEVKVRLMEDWASCEKAPELIREEVRRGIEKHAMGETEGYERIMEIFTAKHNADDAPSPTAIKNYLLALLGSVSLLKRSCASLVHAVLDFQWLGRDDAFVALYVRFLGTLVSAKGNYVGSVLRMLYHRQPAACRTIQ
;
A
#
# COMPACT_ATOMS: atom_id res chain seq x y z
N MET A 1 57.70 -27.22 11.93
CA MET A 1 58.09 -26.06 11.11
C MET A 1 56.90 -25.71 10.24
N LEU A 2 56.40 -24.48 10.38
CA LEU A 2 55.16 -23.97 9.78
C LEU A 2 55.43 -23.53 8.33
N THR A 3 54.69 -24.07 7.37
CA THR A 3 54.70 -23.60 5.97
C THR A 3 53.33 -23.04 5.63
N VAL A 4 53.28 -21.71 5.52
CA VAL A 4 52.12 -20.91 5.10
C VAL A 4 52.03 -20.95 3.57
N PRO A 5 50.85 -21.21 2.96
CA PRO A 5 50.68 -21.04 1.52
C PRO A 5 50.42 -19.57 1.14
N PRO A 6 50.95 -19.06 0.01
CA PRO A 6 50.73 -17.69 -0.43
C PRO A 6 49.37 -17.49 -1.13
N MET A 7 48.77 -16.31 -0.93
CA MET A 7 47.54 -15.84 -1.59
C MET A 7 47.76 -15.50 -3.07
N PRO A 8 46.76 -15.69 -3.95
CA PRO A 8 46.74 -15.09 -5.27
C PRO A 8 46.13 -13.68 -5.27
N THR A 9 46.89 -12.74 -5.85
CA THR A 9 46.58 -11.34 -6.11
C THR A 9 45.45 -11.19 -7.15
N SER A 10 44.33 -10.57 -6.79
CA SER A 10 43.29 -10.21 -7.77
C SER A 10 43.65 -8.91 -8.48
N PHE A 11 43.97 -9.02 -9.76
CA PHE A 11 44.19 -7.90 -10.66
C PHE A 11 42.88 -7.18 -10.98
N ARG A 12 42.92 -5.85 -10.88
CA ARG A 12 41.95 -4.89 -11.40
C ARG A 12 42.26 -4.60 -12.86
N PRO A 13 41.27 -4.62 -13.76
CA PRO A 13 41.33 -3.80 -14.96
C PRO A 13 40.24 -2.71 -14.96
N THR A 14 40.72 -1.50 -15.19
CA THR A 14 39.98 -0.31 -15.61
C THR A 14 39.57 -0.46 -17.07
N ALA A 15 38.33 -0.14 -17.43
CA ALA A 15 37.98 0.16 -18.82
C ALA A 15 36.86 1.21 -18.88
N THR A 16 37.23 2.34 -19.48
CA THR A 16 36.40 3.50 -19.84
C THR A 16 35.69 3.23 -21.16
N THR A 17 34.58 3.95 -21.37
CA THR A 17 34.01 4.42 -22.64
C THR A 17 32.82 3.63 -23.21
N ALA A 18 31.63 4.24 -23.17
CA ALA A 18 30.80 4.51 -24.35
C ALA A 18 29.58 5.38 -23.97
N VAL A 19 29.65 6.66 -24.34
CA VAL A 19 28.53 7.61 -24.32
C VAL A 19 27.59 7.26 -25.48
N GLN A 20 26.37 6.80 -25.18
CA GLN A 20 25.31 6.66 -26.18
C GLN A 20 24.42 7.91 -26.19
N LYS A 21 24.46 8.59 -27.34
CA LYS A 21 23.58 9.70 -27.74
C LYS A 21 22.13 9.19 -27.82
N GLN A 22 21.23 9.75 -27.01
CA GLN A 22 19.80 9.72 -27.29
C GLN A 22 19.43 11.01 -28.04
N THR A 23 19.03 10.84 -29.30
CA THR A 23 18.45 11.88 -30.14
C THR A 23 16.95 11.62 -30.30
N ALA A 24 16.22 12.73 -30.44
CA ALA A 24 14.83 12.86 -30.92
C ALA A 24 13.70 12.54 -29.90
N LYS A 25 12.64 13.34 -29.75
CA LYS A 25 12.17 14.62 -30.35
C LYS A 25 11.11 15.21 -29.40
N PRO A 26 11.00 16.55 -29.27
CA PRO A 26 9.88 17.19 -28.57
C PRO A 26 8.63 17.20 -29.48
N LEU A 27 7.52 16.66 -29.01
CA LEU A 27 6.21 16.75 -29.69
C LEU A 27 5.26 17.68 -28.93
N LEU A 28 5.72 18.91 -28.70
CA LEU A 28 4.84 20.06 -28.56
C LEU A 28 4.75 20.74 -29.93
N ARG A 29 3.74 20.40 -30.73
CA ARG A 29 3.26 21.29 -31.79
C ARG A 29 1.74 21.32 -31.86
N ARG A 30 1.26 22.53 -31.60
CA ARG A 30 -0.09 23.06 -31.64
C ARG A 30 -0.66 23.05 -33.07
N ALA A 31 -1.99 22.99 -33.10
CA ALA A 31 -2.94 23.05 -34.22
C ALA A 31 -2.53 23.77 -35.51
N THR A 32 -2.99 23.22 -36.63
CA THR A 32 -3.53 23.99 -37.76
C THR A 32 -4.85 23.36 -38.22
N ILE A 33 -5.95 24.06 -37.92
CA ILE A 33 -7.20 23.99 -38.69
C ILE A 33 -6.85 24.59 -40.06
N SER A 34 -6.99 23.83 -41.14
CA SER A 34 -7.18 24.36 -42.49
C SER A 34 -7.52 23.24 -43.47
N GLY A 35 -8.53 23.45 -44.31
CA GLY A 35 -8.66 22.73 -45.58
C GLY A 35 -10.00 22.04 -45.82
N THR A 36 -11.03 22.83 -46.09
CA THR A 36 -12.18 22.44 -46.91
C THR A 36 -11.75 21.82 -48.24
N VAL A 37 -12.12 20.56 -48.53
CA VAL A 37 -12.33 20.10 -49.92
C VAL A 37 -13.53 19.16 -49.97
N ARG A 38 -14.52 19.62 -50.73
CA ARG A 38 -15.73 18.92 -51.15
C ARG A 38 -15.36 17.87 -52.20
N ARG A 39 -15.91 16.66 -52.12
CA ARG A 39 -16.67 16.05 -53.21
C ARG A 39 -17.63 15.00 -52.65
N ARG A 40 -18.89 15.22 -53.01
CA ARG A 40 -20.09 14.44 -52.77
C ARG A 40 -20.24 13.57 -54.01
N ASP A 41 -20.26 12.26 -53.85
CA ASP A 41 -20.88 11.38 -54.83
C ASP A 41 -22.35 11.22 -54.43
N GLU A 42 -23.21 11.52 -55.40
CA GLU A 42 -24.66 11.52 -55.31
C GLU A 42 -25.17 10.11 -55.61
N MET A 43 -26.10 9.61 -54.79
CA MET A 43 -27.04 8.55 -55.17
C MET A 43 -28.28 8.67 -54.27
N ASP A 44 -29.36 9.10 -54.92
CA ASP A 44 -30.78 9.06 -54.59
C ASP A 44 -31.24 8.37 -53.30
N ASN A 45 -32.04 9.09 -52.51
CA ASN A 45 -33.29 8.54 -52.00
C ASN A 45 -34.30 9.67 -51.76
N ASP A 46 -35.47 9.45 -52.35
CA ASP A 46 -36.66 10.30 -52.47
C ASP A 46 -37.45 10.42 -51.14
N MET A 47 -38.36 11.41 -51.12
CA MET A 47 -39.54 11.58 -50.25
C MET A 47 -39.55 12.74 -49.23
N ASP A 48 -40.33 13.75 -49.65
CA ASP A 48 -41.22 14.67 -48.93
C ASP A 48 -40.69 15.82 -48.05
N VAL A 49 -41.14 17.01 -48.47
CA VAL A 49 -40.97 18.34 -47.87
C VAL A 49 -42.13 18.61 -46.92
N GLU A 50 -41.84 18.94 -45.66
CA GLU A 50 -42.75 19.66 -44.76
C GLU A 50 -41.95 20.75 -44.01
N PRO A 51 -42.39 22.03 -43.99
CA PRO A 51 -41.64 23.12 -43.37
C PRO A 51 -42.27 23.54 -42.02
N ASP A 52 -41.66 23.16 -40.89
CA ASP A 52 -42.09 23.65 -39.57
C ASP A 52 -41.04 24.55 -38.89
N LEU A 53 -41.34 25.85 -38.97
CA LEU A 53 -41.20 26.92 -37.97
C LEU A 53 -39.96 26.99 -37.03
N ALA A 54 -39.21 28.06 -37.25
CA ALA A 54 -38.46 28.93 -36.31
C ALA A 54 -38.22 28.47 -34.86
N ASN A 55 -36.95 28.46 -34.42
CA ASN A 55 -36.62 28.76 -33.01
C ASN A 55 -35.28 29.50 -32.83
N PRO A 56 -35.27 30.75 -32.31
CA PRO A 56 -34.07 31.57 -32.13
C PRO A 56 -33.33 31.25 -30.82
N ASN A 57 -32.01 31.51 -30.82
CA ASN A 57 -31.08 31.48 -29.68
C ASN A 57 -30.57 30.12 -29.19
N LYS A 58 -29.51 29.67 -29.88
CA LYS A 58 -28.40 28.91 -29.32
C LYS A 58 -27.77 29.65 -28.12
N ARG A 59 -28.29 29.44 -26.91
CA ARG A 59 -27.51 29.49 -25.68
C ARG A 59 -27.95 28.33 -24.81
N SER A 60 -27.14 27.28 -24.80
CA SER A 60 -27.25 26.21 -23.79
C SER A 60 -27.06 26.87 -22.42
N LYS A 61 -28.17 27.26 -21.78
CA LYS A 61 -28.17 27.66 -20.38
C LYS A 61 -28.10 26.37 -19.60
N VAL A 62 -26.92 26.07 -19.06
CA VAL A 62 -26.72 24.95 -18.14
C VAL A 62 -27.52 25.29 -16.88
N ALA A 63 -28.68 24.64 -16.73
CA ALA A 63 -29.41 24.64 -15.48
C ALA A 63 -28.69 23.66 -14.55
N PHE A 64 -28.03 24.18 -13.52
CA PHE A 64 -27.45 23.36 -12.47
C PHE A 64 -28.58 22.93 -11.54
N ASP A 65 -28.86 21.63 -11.53
CA ASP A 65 -29.81 21.04 -10.60
C ASP A 65 -29.27 21.21 -9.15
N PRO A 66 -30.01 21.86 -8.24
CA PRO A 66 -29.58 21.99 -6.85
C PRO A 66 -29.57 20.65 -6.10
N GLU A 67 -30.19 19.61 -6.64
CA GLU A 67 -30.17 18.24 -6.07
C GLU A 67 -29.06 17.37 -6.69
N VAL A 68 -27.93 17.98 -7.03
CA VAL A 68 -26.70 17.22 -7.34
C VAL A 68 -26.22 16.57 -6.05
N LYS A 69 -26.57 15.29 -5.88
CA LYS A 69 -26.00 14.40 -4.87
C LYS A 69 -24.53 14.18 -5.22
N VAL A 70 -23.67 15.07 -4.74
CA VAL A 70 -22.21 14.92 -4.79
C VAL A 70 -21.87 13.61 -4.08
N ARG A 71 -21.67 12.55 -4.87
CA ARG A 71 -21.02 11.33 -4.37
C ARG A 71 -19.57 11.71 -4.16
N LEU A 72 -19.22 12.11 -2.94
CA LEU A 72 -17.83 12.11 -2.49
C LEU A 72 -17.33 10.69 -2.72
N MET A 73 -16.51 10.52 -3.76
CA MET A 73 -15.84 9.27 -4.06
C MET A 73 -15.06 8.91 -2.80
N GLU A 74 -15.51 7.85 -2.14
CA GLU A 74 -15.04 7.37 -0.84
C GLU A 74 -13.52 7.11 -0.85
N ASP A 75 -12.91 7.10 -2.03
CA ASP A 75 -11.49 6.92 -2.34
C ASP A 75 -10.54 8.00 -1.80
N TRP A 76 -10.98 9.20 -1.40
CA TRP A 76 -10.06 10.17 -0.75
C TRP A 76 -9.92 9.91 0.77
N ALA A 77 -11.01 9.53 1.43
CA ALA A 77 -11.02 9.19 2.87
C ALA A 77 -10.66 7.72 3.13
N SER A 78 -11.00 6.82 2.20
CA SER A 78 -10.58 5.42 2.12
C SER A 78 -9.34 5.23 1.24
N CYS A 79 -8.56 6.30 0.98
CA CYS A 79 -7.19 6.13 0.48
C CYS A 79 -6.38 5.49 1.60
N GLU A 80 -6.55 4.19 1.77
CA GLU A 80 -5.66 3.38 2.58
C GLU A 80 -4.25 3.76 2.14
N LYS A 81 -3.46 4.28 3.08
CA LYS A 81 -2.08 4.70 2.82
C LYS A 81 -1.43 3.64 1.94
N ALA A 82 -0.81 4.06 0.84
CA ALA A 82 -0.19 3.14 -0.10
C ALA A 82 0.68 2.13 0.68
N PRO A 83 0.63 0.83 0.37
CA PRO A 83 1.31 -0.19 1.17
C PRO A 83 2.82 0.08 1.25
N GLU A 84 3.41 0.65 0.20
CA GLU A 84 4.80 1.13 0.20
C GLU A 84 5.08 2.19 1.27
N LEU A 85 4.17 3.16 1.41
CA LEU A 85 4.28 4.23 2.38
C LEU A 85 4.17 3.67 3.80
N ILE A 86 3.26 2.71 4.02
CA ILE A 86 3.12 2.02 5.30
C ILE A 86 4.42 1.27 5.64
N ARG A 87 5.03 0.58 4.67
CA ARG A 87 6.32 -0.11 4.88
C ARG A 87 7.41 0.84 5.33
N GLU A 88 7.54 1.97 4.65
CA GLU A 88 8.53 2.98 5.00
C GLU A 88 8.23 3.66 6.34
N GLU A 89 6.95 3.92 6.65
CA GLU A 89 6.52 4.47 7.94
C GLU A 89 6.89 3.55 9.10
N VAL A 90 6.64 2.23 8.95
CA VAL A 90 7.01 1.22 9.96
C VAL A 90 8.52 1.13 10.13
N ARG A 91 9.26 1.03 9.02
CA ARG A 91 10.73 0.95 9.04
C ARG A 91 11.34 2.17 9.72
N ARG A 92 10.91 3.37 9.30
CA ARG A 92 11.37 4.65 9.84
C ARG A 92 10.97 4.83 11.30
N GLY A 93 9.76 4.42 11.69
CA GLY A 93 9.30 4.47 13.08
C GLY A 93 10.16 3.61 14.01
N ILE A 94 10.49 2.40 13.59
CA ILE A 94 11.36 1.48 14.36
C ILE A 94 12.78 2.04 14.49
N GLU A 95 13.35 2.55 13.40
CA GLU A 95 14.71 3.11 13.39
C GLU A 95 14.81 4.38 14.25
N LYS A 96 13.82 5.28 14.14
CA LYS A 96 13.72 6.49 14.96
C LYS A 96 13.55 6.19 16.44
N HIS A 97 12.78 5.17 16.78
CA HIS A 97 12.65 4.73 18.16
C HIS A 97 13.98 4.23 18.73
N ALA A 98 14.80 3.57 17.90
CA ALA A 98 16.16 3.22 18.29
C ALA A 98 17.09 4.44 18.50
N MET A 99 16.74 5.61 17.94
CA MET A 99 17.42 6.89 18.15
C MET A 99 16.80 7.72 19.29
N GLY A 100 15.72 7.24 19.94
CA GLY A 100 15.04 7.90 21.05
C GLY A 100 13.78 8.69 20.69
N GLU A 101 13.34 8.69 19.43
CA GLU A 101 12.10 9.33 18.99
C GLU A 101 10.95 8.30 18.95
N THR A 102 10.03 8.38 19.91
CA THR A 102 8.98 7.36 20.12
C THR A 102 7.67 7.67 19.40
N GLU A 103 7.43 8.90 18.94
CA GLU A 103 6.14 9.34 18.37
C GLU A 103 5.69 8.47 17.17
N GLY A 104 6.58 8.20 16.22
CA GLY A 104 6.26 7.34 15.07
C GLY A 104 6.00 5.89 15.46
N TYR A 105 6.64 5.42 16.53
CA TYR A 105 6.49 4.07 17.05
C TYR A 105 5.20 3.90 17.84
N GLU A 106 4.81 4.91 18.63
CA GLU A 106 3.52 4.95 19.34
C GLU A 106 2.34 4.94 18.37
N ARG A 107 2.39 5.68 17.26
CA ARG A 107 1.37 5.61 16.21
C ARG A 107 1.19 4.19 15.66
N ILE A 108 2.29 3.48 15.41
CA ILE A 108 2.22 2.10 14.92
C ILE A 108 1.61 1.20 16.00
N MET A 109 1.98 1.41 17.25
CA MET A 109 1.43 0.67 18.39
C MET A 109 -0.07 0.90 18.53
N GLU A 110 -0.52 2.15 18.39
CA GLU A 110 -1.91 2.56 18.49
C GLU A 110 -2.80 1.75 17.55
N ILE A 111 -2.36 1.53 16.31
CA ILE A 111 -3.07 0.73 15.29
C ILE A 111 -3.32 -0.71 15.75
N PHE A 112 -2.36 -1.31 16.47
CA PHE A 112 -2.49 -2.68 16.98
C PHE A 112 -3.18 -2.75 18.36
N THR A 113 -3.19 -1.66 19.12
CA THR A 113 -3.92 -1.58 20.40
C THR A 113 -5.37 -1.14 20.23
N ALA A 114 -5.71 -0.47 19.12
CA ALA A 114 -7.04 -0.02 18.81
C ALA A 114 -8.03 -1.19 18.86
N LYS A 115 -9.01 -1.08 19.74
CA LYS A 115 -10.03 -2.12 19.91
C LYS A 115 -10.85 -2.19 18.63
N HIS A 116 -10.97 -3.39 18.06
CA HIS A 116 -11.75 -3.66 16.85
C HIS A 116 -13.24 -3.22 16.90
N ASN A 117 -13.76 -2.90 18.09
CA ASN A 117 -15.14 -2.47 18.32
C ASN A 117 -15.29 -0.96 18.55
N ALA A 118 -14.24 -0.15 18.34
CA ALA A 118 -14.36 1.30 18.31
C ALA A 118 -14.77 1.74 16.89
N ASP A 119 -15.59 2.79 16.76
CA ASP A 119 -15.97 3.38 15.46
C ASP A 119 -14.76 3.84 14.63
N ASP A 120 -13.59 4.04 15.28
CA ASP A 120 -12.29 4.34 14.65
C ASP A 120 -11.43 3.09 14.37
N ALA A 121 -12.02 1.90 14.29
CA ALA A 121 -11.26 0.68 14.04
C ALA A 121 -10.57 0.75 12.66
N PRO A 122 -9.23 0.58 12.58
CA PRO A 122 -8.52 0.62 11.31
C PRO A 122 -9.04 -0.47 10.38
N SER A 123 -9.13 -0.15 9.08
CA SER A 123 -9.64 -1.07 8.07
C SER A 123 -8.88 -2.40 8.15
N PRO A 124 -9.55 -3.55 7.92
CA PRO A 124 -8.90 -4.86 7.98
C PRO A 124 -7.72 -4.96 7.01
N THR A 125 -7.78 -4.26 5.87
CA THR A 125 -6.72 -4.20 4.87
C THR A 125 -5.55 -3.33 5.32
N ALA A 126 -5.80 -2.19 5.99
CA ALA A 126 -4.74 -1.38 6.57
C ALA A 126 -3.93 -2.20 7.57
N ILE A 127 -4.58 -2.90 8.51
CA ILE A 127 -3.88 -3.75 9.50
C ILE A 127 -3.06 -4.84 8.80
N LYS A 128 -3.57 -5.47 7.74
CA LYS A 128 -2.80 -6.43 6.92
C LYS A 128 -1.53 -5.79 6.37
N ASN A 129 -1.63 -4.58 5.81
CA ASN A 129 -0.49 -3.86 5.25
C ASN A 129 0.55 -3.49 6.33
N TYR A 130 0.10 -3.06 7.52
CA TYR A 130 0.98 -2.81 8.67
C TYR A 130 1.67 -4.09 9.16
N LEU A 131 0.99 -5.23 9.16
CA LEU A 131 1.58 -6.50 9.55
C LEU A 131 2.62 -7.01 8.54
N LEU A 132 2.37 -6.83 7.23
CA LEU A 132 3.35 -7.09 6.16
C LEU A 132 4.58 -6.19 6.27
N ALA A 133 4.37 -4.91 6.55
CA ALA A 133 5.45 -3.96 6.81
C ALA A 133 6.32 -4.37 8.00
N LEU A 134 5.68 -4.84 9.07
CA LEU A 134 6.37 -5.32 10.26
C LEU A 134 7.16 -6.61 9.96
N LEU A 135 6.60 -7.52 9.17
CA LEU A 135 7.24 -8.76 8.74
C LEU A 135 8.56 -8.49 7.99
N GLY A 136 8.58 -7.50 7.09
CA GLY A 136 9.80 -7.07 6.39
C GLY A 136 10.83 -6.38 7.29
N SER A 137 10.41 -5.90 8.47
CA SER A 137 11.23 -5.13 9.40
C SER A 137 11.65 -5.91 10.65
N VAL A 138 11.34 -7.20 10.77
CA VAL A 138 11.65 -8.05 11.95
C VAL A 138 13.13 -8.02 12.32
N SER A 139 14.02 -7.92 11.33
CA SER A 139 15.47 -7.81 11.55
C SER A 139 15.86 -6.56 12.34
N LEU A 140 15.10 -5.46 12.17
CA LEU A 140 15.33 -4.17 12.82
C LEU A 140 14.76 -4.10 14.23
N LEU A 141 13.88 -5.05 14.62
CA LEU A 141 13.32 -5.11 15.97
C LEU A 141 14.43 -5.45 16.97
N LYS A 142 14.88 -4.44 17.70
CA LYS A 142 15.81 -4.57 18.84
C LYS A 142 15.02 -4.76 20.14
N ARG A 143 15.74 -4.94 21.25
CA ARG A 143 15.15 -5.11 22.60
C ARG A 143 14.32 -3.90 23.04
N SER A 144 14.62 -2.70 22.55
CA SER A 144 13.85 -1.48 22.81
C SER A 144 12.42 -1.56 22.26
N CYS A 145 12.20 -2.29 21.17
CA CYS A 145 10.91 -2.41 20.50
C CYS A 145 9.99 -3.49 21.12
N ALA A 146 10.24 -3.91 22.36
CA ALA A 146 9.48 -5.00 22.99
C ALA A 146 8.00 -4.64 23.17
N SER A 147 7.68 -3.37 23.47
CA SER A 147 6.30 -2.93 23.68
C SER A 147 5.41 -3.09 22.44
N LEU A 148 5.94 -2.82 21.25
CA LEU A 148 5.21 -2.99 19.98
C LEU A 148 4.98 -4.47 19.72
N VAL A 149 5.97 -5.32 19.96
CA VAL A 149 5.80 -6.77 19.82
C VAL A 149 4.70 -7.27 20.76
N HIS A 150 4.71 -6.85 22.02
CA HIS A 150 3.66 -7.20 22.97
C HIS A 150 2.28 -6.68 22.55
N ALA A 151 2.18 -5.45 22.06
CA ALA A 151 0.93 -4.93 21.49
C ALA A 151 0.40 -5.77 20.32
N VAL A 152 1.29 -6.21 19.42
CA VAL A 152 0.94 -7.09 18.28
C VAL A 152 0.55 -8.50 18.75
N LEU A 153 1.12 -9.01 19.86
CA LEU A 153 0.72 -10.27 20.48
C LEU A 153 -0.66 -10.18 21.14
N ASP A 154 -0.97 -9.03 21.74
CA ASP A 154 -2.26 -8.78 22.40
C ASP A 154 -3.38 -8.45 21.39
N PHE A 155 -3.04 -8.05 20.17
CA PHE A 155 -4.00 -7.81 19.09
C PHE A 155 -4.93 -9.02 18.83
N GLN A 156 -6.22 -8.74 18.61
CA GLN A 156 -7.22 -9.77 18.31
C GLN A 156 -7.15 -10.20 16.84
N TRP A 157 -6.41 -11.27 16.59
CA TRP A 157 -6.27 -11.88 15.25
C TRP A 157 -7.25 -13.03 14.98
N LEU A 158 -7.82 -13.65 16.04
CA LEU A 158 -8.81 -14.72 15.93
C LEU A 158 -10.19 -14.18 15.53
N GLY A 159 -10.81 -14.79 14.52
CA GLY A 159 -12.13 -14.40 13.99
C GLY A 159 -12.10 -13.51 12.74
N ARG A 160 -10.90 -13.22 12.21
CA ARG A 160 -10.71 -12.55 10.91
C ARG A 160 -10.52 -13.58 9.78
N ASP A 161 -10.44 -13.07 8.56
CA ASP A 161 -10.16 -13.81 7.32
C ASP A 161 -8.97 -14.78 7.43
N ASP A 162 -9.08 -15.97 6.81
CA ASP A 162 -8.08 -17.03 6.91
C ASP A 162 -6.72 -16.60 6.35
N ALA A 163 -6.71 -15.78 5.29
CA ALA A 163 -5.48 -15.21 4.75
C ALA A 163 -4.80 -14.25 5.75
N PHE A 164 -5.56 -13.56 6.61
CA PHE A 164 -5.01 -12.75 7.70
C PHE A 164 -4.31 -13.65 8.72
N VAL A 165 -4.98 -14.73 9.12
CA VAL A 165 -4.48 -15.68 10.11
C VAL A 165 -3.18 -16.34 9.62
N ALA A 166 -3.13 -16.80 8.37
CA ALA A 166 -1.93 -17.38 7.77
C ALA A 166 -0.74 -16.40 7.78
N LEU A 167 -0.99 -15.12 7.48
CA LEU A 167 0.01 -14.06 7.50
C LEU A 167 0.52 -13.79 8.93
N TYR A 168 -0.39 -13.76 9.91
CA TYR A 168 -0.04 -13.59 11.31
C TYR A 168 0.79 -14.77 11.85
N VAL A 169 0.41 -16.01 11.51
CA VAL A 169 1.20 -17.20 11.86
C VAL A 169 2.60 -17.15 11.24
N ARG A 170 2.71 -16.73 9.97
CA ARG A 170 4.02 -16.53 9.32
C ARG A 170 4.86 -15.47 10.04
N PHE A 171 4.23 -14.38 10.50
CA PHE A 171 4.89 -13.37 11.32
C PHE A 171 5.40 -13.93 12.64
N LEU A 172 4.58 -14.67 13.38
CA LEU A 172 5.00 -15.32 14.63
C LEU A 172 6.17 -16.29 14.40
N GLY A 173 6.09 -17.11 13.35
CA GLY A 173 7.16 -18.03 12.98
C GLY A 173 8.48 -17.29 12.67
N THR A 174 8.40 -16.19 11.92
CA THR A 174 9.56 -15.35 11.59
C THR A 174 10.12 -14.66 12.83
N LEU A 175 9.25 -14.16 13.72
CA LEU A 175 9.63 -13.51 14.96
C LEU A 175 10.37 -14.49 15.90
N VAL A 176 9.81 -15.67 16.12
CA VAL A 176 10.41 -16.72 16.97
C VAL A 176 11.74 -17.22 16.37
N SER A 177 11.81 -17.38 15.05
CA SER A 177 13.03 -17.82 14.36
C SER A 177 14.14 -16.79 14.41
N ALA A 178 13.81 -15.49 14.28
CA ALA A 178 14.79 -14.41 14.29
C ALA A 178 15.16 -13.93 15.71
N LYS A 179 14.22 -14.04 16.66
CA LYS A 179 14.28 -13.42 17.99
C LYS A 179 13.73 -14.39 19.04
N GLY A 180 14.56 -15.37 19.44
CA GLY A 180 14.18 -16.43 20.38
C GLY A 180 13.74 -15.95 21.77
N ASN A 181 14.04 -14.71 22.13
CA ASN A 181 13.58 -14.07 23.36
C ASN A 181 12.04 -13.89 23.43
N TYR A 182 11.32 -13.90 22.30
CA TYR A 182 9.87 -13.77 22.28
C TYR A 182 9.13 -15.12 22.27
N VAL A 183 9.83 -16.25 22.12
CA VAL A 183 9.21 -17.60 22.06
C VAL A 183 8.29 -17.85 23.27
N GLY A 184 8.79 -17.57 24.48
CA GLY A 184 8.00 -17.76 25.70
C GLY A 184 6.74 -16.90 25.75
N SER A 185 6.81 -15.66 25.26
CA SER A 185 5.65 -14.76 25.18
C SER A 185 4.62 -15.25 24.16
N VAL A 186 5.07 -15.73 23.00
CA VAL A 186 4.18 -16.28 21.96
C VAL A 186 3.48 -17.54 22.46
N LEU A 187 4.21 -18.49 23.04
CA LEU A 187 3.64 -19.73 23.59
C LEU A 187 2.63 -19.43 24.70
N ARG A 188 2.95 -18.49 25.59
CA ARG A 188 2.01 -18.05 26.64
C ARG A 188 0.74 -17.48 26.03
N MET A 189 0.85 -16.60 25.04
CA MET A 189 -0.30 -16.02 24.35
C MET A 189 -1.18 -17.11 23.71
N LEU A 190 -0.57 -18.07 23.00
CA LEU A 190 -1.30 -19.18 22.38
C LEU A 190 -2.02 -20.07 23.41
N TYR A 191 -1.38 -20.37 24.54
CA TYR A 191 -2.00 -21.12 25.63
C TYR A 191 -3.19 -20.36 26.24
N HIS A 192 -3.04 -19.07 26.52
CA HIS A 192 -4.11 -18.27 27.14
C HIS A 192 -5.28 -18.00 26.18
N ARG A 193 -5.03 -17.94 24.88
CA ARG A 193 -6.04 -17.70 23.83
C ARG A 193 -6.70 -18.96 23.28
N GLN A 194 -6.43 -20.14 23.87
CA GLN A 194 -7.11 -21.39 23.51
C GLN A 194 -8.64 -21.14 23.38
N PRO A 195 -9.21 -21.42 22.18
CA PRO A 195 -10.63 -21.23 21.94
C PRO A 195 -11.42 -22.05 22.95
N ALA A 196 -12.50 -21.47 23.48
CA ALA A 196 -13.27 -22.03 24.60
C ALA A 196 -13.70 -23.50 24.40
N ALA A 197 -13.80 -23.95 23.15
CA ALA A 197 -14.08 -25.35 22.80
C ALA A 197 -13.07 -26.37 23.39
N CYS A 198 -11.82 -25.99 23.64
CA CYS A 198 -10.82 -26.87 24.25
C CYS A 198 -10.78 -26.82 25.79
N ARG A 199 -11.52 -25.90 26.45
CA ARG A 199 -11.50 -25.77 27.92
C ARG A 199 -12.50 -26.67 28.64
N THR A 200 -13.41 -27.32 27.92
CA THR A 200 -14.48 -28.13 28.51
C THR A 200 -14.10 -29.61 28.70
N ILE A 201 -12.85 -30.00 28.43
CA ILE A 201 -12.40 -31.42 28.48
C ILE A 201 -11.24 -31.62 29.49
N GLN A 202 -11.08 -30.73 30.47
CA GLN A 202 -10.27 -30.99 31.67
C GLN A 202 -11.09 -30.72 32.92
#